data_AF-A0A962GBB1-F1
#
_entry.id   AF-A0A962GBB1-F1
#
_cell.length_a   1.000
_cell.length_b   1.000
_cell.length_c   1.000
_cell.angle_alpha   90.00
_cell.angle_beta   90.00
_cell.angle_gamma   90.00
#
_symmetry.space_group_name_H-M   'P 1'
#
loop_
_entity.id
_entity.type
_entity.pdbx_description
1 polymer ?
#
loop_
_entity_poly.entity_id
_entity_poly.type
_entity_poly.pdbx_seq_one_letter_code
_entity_poly.pdbx_strand_id
1 'polypeptide(L)'
;AWPFPLEAFLADLERLYARGARQFKFVDRTFNLKVDTSMAILGFFLDKLESAPGDPVFVHFELIPDHLPERLREMITRFPQGTLQFEIGIQSFNADVQARVSRRQKNDVAAANLAWLREQTHAHLHVDLIAGLPGESVESFAAGFDRLVHLAPHEIQFGILKRLRGAPIARHTTDFGLRFNPDPPYNILATDAVDFQAMQRLSRFSRYWDIVANSGRYSRTLPLLLGASPFANFLAFADWLYAETGQTHALAQERLVHLVHAYLCLERGLPEAQAGAALLADYRATGGRSRLRFEADEGERIAPRKAARRATPARQARHLES
;
A
#
# COMPACT_ATOMS: atom_id res chain seq x y z
N ALA A 1 27.18 -8.74 8.76
CA ALA A 1 27.23 -7.26 8.72
C ALA A 1 27.51 -6.77 10.13
N TRP A 2 28.57 -5.97 10.33
CA TRP A 2 28.80 -5.33 11.63
C TRP A 2 27.81 -4.18 11.81
N PRO A 3 27.17 -4.04 12.98
CA PRO A 3 26.28 -2.92 13.24
C PRO A 3 27.07 -1.61 13.26
N PHE A 4 26.49 -0.56 12.70
CA PHE A 4 27.00 0.80 12.89
C PHE A 4 26.94 1.17 14.39
N PRO A 5 27.88 1.97 14.90
CA PRO A 5 27.80 2.48 16.27
C PRO A 5 26.53 3.31 16.47
N LEU A 6 25.64 2.84 17.35
CA LEU A 6 24.31 3.42 17.55
C LEU A 6 24.38 4.88 18.00
N GLU A 7 25.26 5.21 18.94
CA GLU A 7 25.39 6.58 19.46
C GLU A 7 25.78 7.58 18.38
N ALA A 8 26.79 7.25 17.56
CA ALA A 8 27.21 8.09 16.44
C ALA A 8 26.06 8.26 15.43
N PHE A 9 25.32 7.19 15.15
CA PHE A 9 24.16 7.25 14.27
C PHE A 9 23.05 8.16 14.81
N LEU A 10 22.71 8.07 16.10
CA LEU A 10 21.71 8.96 16.72
C LEU A 10 22.17 10.43 16.72
N ALA A 11 23.45 10.69 16.93
CA ALA A 11 24.02 12.04 16.81
C ALA A 11 23.90 12.59 15.38
N ASP A 12 24.07 11.75 14.36
CA ASP A 12 23.88 12.14 12.97
C ASP A 12 22.40 12.46 12.67
N LEU A 13 21.47 11.69 13.22
CA LEU A 13 20.03 11.98 13.14
C LEU A 13 19.68 13.31 13.79
N GLU A 14 20.25 13.62 14.96
CA GLU A 14 20.08 14.91 15.65
C GLU A 14 20.51 16.08 14.75
N ARG A 15 21.68 15.96 14.12
CA ARG A 15 22.19 17.00 13.21
C ARG A 15 21.25 17.22 12.03
N LEU A 16 20.63 16.17 11.49
CA LEU A 16 19.65 16.28 10.41
C LEU A 16 18.36 16.95 10.89
N TYR A 17 17.84 16.52 12.05
CA TYR A 17 16.65 17.11 12.67
C TYR A 17 16.84 18.62 12.95
N ALA A 18 17.97 19.00 13.53
CA ALA A 18 18.34 20.39 13.81
C ALA A 18 18.47 21.24 12.53
N ARG A 19 18.82 20.64 11.40
CA ARG A 19 18.84 21.29 10.08
C ARG A 19 17.46 21.39 9.41
N GLY A 20 16.40 20.93 10.07
CA GLY A 20 15.02 21.00 9.60
C GLY A 20 14.50 19.75 8.89
N ALA A 21 15.21 18.62 8.96
CA ALA A 21 14.66 17.36 8.44
C ALA A 21 13.45 16.92 9.28
N ARG A 22 12.33 16.66 8.61
CA ARG A 22 11.08 16.18 9.23
C ARG A 22 10.58 14.86 8.66
N GLN A 23 11.22 14.35 7.62
CA GLN A 23 10.87 13.06 7.01
C GLN A 23 12.10 12.16 7.02
N PHE A 24 11.95 10.99 7.65
CA PHE A 24 13.01 10.00 7.78
C PHE A 24 12.51 8.66 7.23
N LYS A 25 13.07 8.23 6.09
CA LYS A 25 12.81 6.90 5.53
C LYS A 25 14.02 6.01 5.72
N PHE A 26 13.86 4.96 6.51
CA PHE A 26 14.87 3.94 6.72
C PHE A 26 14.81 2.90 5.60
N VAL A 27 15.96 2.35 5.25
CA VAL A 27 16.12 1.34 4.19
C VAL A 27 16.57 -0.02 4.74
N ASP A 28 16.61 -0.15 6.08
CA ASP A 28 16.88 -1.43 6.73
C ASP A 28 15.63 -2.30 6.63
N ARG A 29 15.75 -3.39 5.87
CA ARG A 29 14.68 -4.35 5.58
C ARG A 29 14.22 -5.16 6.81
N THR A 30 14.94 -5.04 7.92
CA THR A 30 14.79 -5.90 9.09
C THR A 30 14.83 -5.10 10.39
N PHE A 31 14.23 -3.91 10.39
CA PHE A 31 14.31 -2.95 11.48
C PHE A 31 14.06 -3.56 12.87
N ASN A 32 13.10 -4.48 12.98
CA ASN A 32 12.66 -5.12 14.21
C ASN A 32 13.49 -6.32 14.69
N LEU A 33 14.54 -6.76 13.97
CA LEU A 33 15.36 -7.90 14.41
C LEU A 33 16.19 -7.63 15.66
N LYS A 34 16.69 -6.40 15.83
CA LYS A 34 17.52 -6.00 16.97
C LYS A 34 16.75 -5.05 17.86
N VAL A 35 15.90 -5.63 18.71
CA VAL A 35 14.94 -4.91 19.56
C VAL A 35 15.55 -3.69 20.25
N ASP A 36 16.72 -3.80 20.89
CA ASP A 36 17.31 -2.67 21.61
C ASP A 36 17.73 -1.51 20.68
N THR A 37 18.22 -1.83 19.46
CA THR A 37 18.51 -0.81 18.44
C THR A 37 17.22 -0.16 17.94
N SER A 38 16.18 -0.97 17.66
CA SER A 38 14.88 -0.47 17.23
C SER A 38 14.25 0.45 18.28
N MET A 39 14.32 0.06 19.57
CA MET A 39 13.81 0.83 20.70
C MET A 39 14.53 2.17 20.85
N ALA A 40 15.86 2.20 20.72
CA ALA A 40 16.61 3.45 20.78
C ALA A 40 16.26 4.41 19.65
N ILE A 41 16.08 3.89 18.42
CA ILE A 41 15.71 4.72 17.26
C ILE A 41 14.25 5.21 17.40
N LEU A 42 13.32 4.36 17.80
CA LEU A 42 11.92 4.78 18.06
C LEU A 42 11.86 5.81 19.19
N GLY A 43 12.59 5.57 20.29
CA GLY A 43 12.69 6.49 21.42
C GLY A 43 13.18 7.87 20.99
N PHE A 44 14.25 7.93 20.18
CA PHE A 44 14.74 9.19 19.62
C PHE A 44 13.65 10.00 18.92
N PHE A 45 12.86 9.38 18.03
CA PHE A 45 11.81 10.11 17.31
C PHE A 45 10.62 10.47 18.21
N LEU A 46 10.27 9.58 19.14
CA LEU A 46 9.20 9.83 20.09
C LEU A 46 9.53 11.02 21.01
N ASP A 47 10.77 11.11 21.49
CA ASP A 47 11.25 12.26 22.27
C ASP A 47 11.15 13.57 21.47
N LYS A 48 11.37 13.55 20.16
CA LYS A 48 11.17 14.74 19.29
C LYS A 48 9.70 15.11 19.15
N LEU A 49 8.83 14.12 18.99
CA LEU A 49 7.38 14.33 18.89
C LEU A 49 6.80 14.88 20.21
N GLU A 50 7.29 14.39 21.35
CA GLU A 50 6.86 14.83 22.68
C GLU A 50 7.41 16.24 23.03
N SER A 51 8.66 16.54 22.66
CA SER A 51 9.29 17.84 22.95
C SER A 51 8.83 18.98 22.04
N ALA A 52 8.39 18.69 20.82
CA ALA A 52 7.90 19.70 19.87
C ALA A 52 6.61 19.25 19.14
N PRO A 53 5.46 19.15 19.83
CA PRO A 53 4.21 18.66 19.23
C PRO A 53 3.71 19.48 18.03
N GLY A 54 4.07 20.77 17.96
CA GLY A 54 3.72 21.67 16.85
C GLY A 54 4.60 21.54 15.61
N ASP A 55 5.66 20.73 15.66
CA ASP A 55 6.63 20.52 14.57
C ASP A 55 6.97 19.03 14.41
N PRO A 56 5.97 18.19 14.09
CA PRO A 56 6.13 16.74 14.14
C PRO A 56 7.09 16.24 13.07
N VAL A 57 7.70 15.09 13.34
CA VAL A 57 8.43 14.29 12.35
C VAL A 57 7.54 13.18 11.78
N PHE A 58 7.89 12.71 10.59
CA PHE A 58 7.35 11.52 9.98
C PHE A 58 8.47 10.51 9.76
N VAL A 59 8.31 9.30 10.28
CA VAL A 59 9.30 8.24 10.21
C VAL A 59 8.72 6.98 9.58
N HIS A 60 9.52 6.34 8.72
CA HIS A 60 9.15 5.15 7.97
C HIS A 60 10.20 4.04 8.11
N PHE A 61 9.75 2.84 8.51
CA PHE A 61 10.57 1.63 8.64
C PHE A 61 9.99 0.45 7.84
N GLU A 62 10.85 -0.52 7.49
CA GLU A 62 10.43 -1.84 7.00
C GLU A 62 10.41 -2.85 8.15
N LEU A 63 9.34 -3.62 8.31
CA LEU A 63 9.20 -4.64 9.35
C LEU A 63 9.18 -6.05 8.78
N ILE A 64 9.78 -6.97 9.53
CA ILE A 64 9.52 -8.41 9.35
C ILE A 64 8.12 -8.73 9.90
N PRO A 65 7.21 -9.30 9.09
CA PRO A 65 5.80 -9.41 9.45
C PRO A 65 5.51 -10.25 10.71
N ASP A 66 6.26 -11.33 10.91
CA ASP A 66 6.00 -12.33 11.97
C ASP A 66 6.87 -12.14 13.23
N HIS A 67 7.50 -10.97 13.38
CA HIS A 67 8.36 -10.65 14.53
C HIS A 67 8.00 -9.31 15.17
N LEU A 68 7.04 -9.29 16.11
CA LEU A 68 6.63 -8.04 16.78
C LEU A 68 6.58 -8.25 18.31
N PRO A 69 7.74 -8.22 19.01
CA PRO A 69 7.83 -8.42 20.45
C PRO A 69 7.11 -7.31 21.25
N GLU A 70 6.66 -7.65 22.46
CA GLU A 70 5.82 -6.80 23.31
C GLU A 70 6.43 -5.41 23.58
N ARG A 71 7.74 -5.33 23.88
CA ARG A 71 8.44 -4.05 24.08
C ARG A 71 8.30 -3.10 22.88
N LEU A 72 8.31 -3.63 21.65
CA LEU A 72 8.10 -2.81 20.45
C LEU A 72 6.63 -2.42 20.31
N ARG A 73 5.70 -3.32 20.66
CA ARG A 73 4.27 -3.02 20.67
C ARG A 73 3.96 -1.82 21.57
N GLU A 74 4.42 -1.85 22.81
CA GLU A 74 4.27 -0.76 23.79
C GLU A 74 4.87 0.57 23.31
N MET A 75 6.00 0.52 22.59
CA MET A 75 6.61 1.73 22.04
C MET A 75 5.82 2.30 20.86
N ILE A 76 5.35 1.43 19.96
CA ILE A 76 4.63 1.83 18.74
C ILE A 76 3.28 2.48 19.08
N THR A 77 2.56 2.00 20.10
CA THR A 77 1.26 2.58 20.50
C THR A 77 1.37 4.04 20.94
N ARG A 78 2.56 4.49 21.37
CA ARG A 78 2.80 5.88 21.79
C ARG A 78 2.93 6.86 20.62
N PHE A 79 3.14 6.38 19.39
CA PHE A 79 3.31 7.27 18.24
C PHE A 79 1.98 7.94 17.85
N PRO A 80 1.92 9.28 17.79
CA PRO A 80 0.73 10.00 17.35
C PRO A 80 0.36 9.70 15.90
N GLN A 81 -0.92 9.88 15.57
CA GLN A 81 -1.42 9.70 14.21
C GLN A 81 -0.66 10.57 13.20
N GLY A 82 -0.31 9.96 12.07
CA GLY A 82 0.37 10.66 10.97
C GLY A 82 1.87 10.87 11.16
N THR A 83 2.51 10.19 12.12
CA THR A 83 3.96 10.32 12.41
C THR A 83 4.77 9.06 12.09
N LEU A 84 4.12 7.89 11.97
CA LEU A 84 4.80 6.61 11.80
C LEU A 84 4.19 5.82 10.63
N GLN A 85 5.06 5.21 9.81
CA GLN A 85 4.68 4.27 8.76
C GLN A 85 5.52 3.00 8.83
N PHE A 86 4.86 1.87 8.57
CA PHE A 86 5.50 0.58 8.35
C PHE A 86 5.26 0.06 6.94
N GLU A 87 6.32 -0.38 6.30
CA GLU A 87 6.31 -1.19 5.09
C GLU A 87 6.55 -2.66 5.47
N ILE A 88 5.64 -3.54 5.09
CA ILE A 88 5.58 -4.92 5.57
C ILE A 88 5.51 -5.85 4.37
N GLY A 89 6.61 -6.54 4.08
CA GLY A 89 6.63 -7.47 2.98
C GLY A 89 5.97 -8.79 3.35
N ILE A 90 4.75 -9.06 2.87
CA ILE A 90 4.17 -10.43 2.93
C ILE A 90 4.59 -11.23 1.70
N GLN A 91 4.54 -10.58 0.53
CA GLN A 91 4.85 -11.06 -0.81
C GLN A 91 3.93 -12.17 -1.33
N SER A 92 3.65 -13.20 -0.53
CA SER A 92 2.62 -14.21 -0.80
C SER A 92 2.13 -14.79 0.53
N PHE A 93 0.90 -15.28 0.59
CA PHE A 93 0.38 -16.07 1.73
C PHE A 93 0.47 -17.59 1.48
N ASN A 94 0.96 -18.02 0.32
CA ASN A 94 1.14 -19.43 -0.01
C ASN A 94 2.50 -19.93 0.54
N ALA A 95 2.46 -20.86 1.49
CA ALA A 95 3.64 -21.38 2.17
C ALA A 95 4.61 -22.11 1.22
N ASP A 96 4.10 -22.80 0.19
CA ASP A 96 4.95 -23.49 -0.79
C ASP A 96 5.69 -22.48 -1.67
N VAL A 97 5.01 -21.42 -2.10
CA VAL A 97 5.60 -20.32 -2.87
C VAL A 97 6.66 -19.60 -2.04
N GLN A 98 6.37 -19.30 -0.78
CA GLN A 98 7.33 -18.72 0.16
C GLN A 98 8.58 -19.60 0.33
N ALA A 99 8.39 -20.91 0.53
CA ALA A 99 9.48 -21.87 0.69
C ALA A 99 10.39 -21.91 -0.55
N ARG A 100 9.81 -21.92 -1.76
CA ARG A 100 10.57 -21.90 -3.03
C ARG A 100 11.46 -20.67 -3.13
N VAL A 101 10.95 -19.49 -2.77
CA VAL A 101 11.74 -18.24 -2.77
C VAL A 101 12.57 -18.03 -1.51
N SER A 102 12.73 -19.07 -0.68
CA SER A 102 13.50 -19.07 0.57
C SER A 102 13.03 -18.01 1.58
N ARG A 103 11.74 -17.68 1.56
CA ARG A 103 11.10 -16.83 2.56
C ARG A 103 10.55 -17.72 3.68
N ARG A 104 11.05 -17.55 4.90
CA ARG A 104 10.50 -18.20 6.09
C ARG A 104 9.62 -17.19 6.79
N GLN A 105 8.32 -17.47 6.86
CA GLN A 105 7.33 -16.60 7.49
C GLN A 105 6.23 -17.46 8.10
N LYS A 106 5.79 -17.12 9.31
CA LYS A 106 4.61 -17.70 9.94
C LYS A 106 3.38 -16.85 9.60
N ASN A 107 2.62 -17.24 8.58
CA ASN A 107 1.54 -16.42 8.04
C ASN A 107 0.46 -16.02 9.04
N ASP A 108 0.12 -16.90 9.99
CA ASP A 108 -0.88 -16.58 11.00
C ASP A 108 -0.37 -15.57 12.04
N VAL A 109 0.92 -15.64 12.39
CA VAL A 109 1.57 -14.65 13.25
C VAL A 109 1.68 -13.30 12.52
N ALA A 110 2.04 -13.32 11.23
CA ALA A 110 2.09 -12.12 10.40
C ALA A 110 0.72 -11.44 10.29
N ALA A 111 -0.36 -12.22 10.05
CA ALA A 111 -1.73 -11.71 10.01
C ALA A 111 -2.17 -11.15 11.37
N ALA A 112 -1.87 -11.83 12.48
CA ALA A 112 -2.18 -11.35 13.81
C ALA A 112 -1.43 -10.04 14.16
N ASN A 113 -0.16 -9.92 13.77
CA ASN A 113 0.61 -8.69 13.95
C ASN A 113 0.05 -7.54 13.10
N LEU A 114 -0.35 -7.81 11.87
CA LEU A 114 -0.99 -6.80 11.00
C LEU A 114 -2.31 -6.31 11.59
N ALA A 115 -3.17 -7.22 12.04
CA ALA A 115 -4.44 -6.86 12.69
C ALA A 115 -4.19 -6.03 13.96
N TRP A 116 -3.26 -6.48 14.82
CA TRP A 116 -2.88 -5.75 16.03
C TRP A 116 -2.35 -4.35 15.70
N LEU A 117 -1.43 -4.20 14.72
CA LEU A 117 -0.93 -2.90 14.31
C LEU A 117 -2.05 -2.00 13.80
N ARG A 118 -3.00 -2.55 13.05
CA ARG A 118 -4.12 -1.82 12.47
C ARG A 118 -5.11 -1.32 13.52
N GLU A 119 -5.34 -2.11 14.56
CA GLU A 119 -6.35 -1.86 15.59
C GLU A 119 -5.81 -1.08 16.80
N GLN A 120 -4.55 -1.31 17.18
CA GLN A 120 -3.98 -0.82 18.44
C GLN A 120 -3.03 0.36 18.26
N THR A 121 -2.75 0.77 17.03
CA THR A 121 -1.78 1.83 16.75
C THR A 121 -2.29 2.82 15.72
N HIS A 122 -1.62 3.95 15.60
CA HIS A 122 -1.87 4.94 14.54
C HIS A 122 -0.85 4.85 13.39
N ALA A 123 -0.09 3.76 13.30
CA ALA A 123 0.89 3.57 12.26
C ALA A 123 0.20 3.38 10.90
N HIS A 124 0.67 4.09 9.89
CA HIS A 124 0.26 3.85 8.52
C HIS A 124 0.86 2.53 8.05
N LEU A 125 0.05 1.64 7.49
CA LEU A 125 0.47 0.30 7.08
C LEU A 125 0.50 0.19 5.56
N HIS A 126 1.67 -0.07 5.02
CA HIS A 126 1.88 -0.39 3.61
C HIS A 126 2.33 -1.85 3.53
N VAL A 127 1.54 -2.71 2.90
CA VAL A 127 1.79 -4.15 2.91
C VAL A 127 1.97 -4.68 1.49
N ASP A 128 3.05 -5.42 1.25
CA ASP A 128 3.41 -5.84 -0.10
C ASP A 128 2.94 -7.25 -0.44
N LEU A 129 2.46 -7.43 -1.67
CA LEU A 129 2.25 -8.70 -2.34
C LEU A 129 2.96 -8.68 -3.70
N ILE A 130 3.48 -9.82 -4.16
CA ILE A 130 4.16 -9.94 -5.45
C ILE A 130 3.48 -11.04 -6.26
N ALA A 131 2.94 -10.69 -7.42
CA ALA A 131 2.45 -11.65 -8.39
C ALA A 131 3.58 -12.15 -9.32
N GLY A 132 3.40 -13.38 -9.81
CA GLY A 132 4.33 -14.04 -10.74
C GLY A 132 5.52 -14.73 -10.06
N LEU A 133 5.38 -15.08 -8.77
CA LEU A 133 6.35 -15.91 -8.08
C LEU A 133 6.34 -17.35 -8.63
N PRO A 134 7.44 -18.12 -8.47
CA PRO A 134 7.57 -19.46 -9.06
C PRO A 134 6.49 -20.44 -8.56
N GLY A 135 5.67 -20.92 -9.50
CA GLY A 135 4.59 -21.88 -9.27
C GLY A 135 3.42 -21.33 -8.45
N GLU A 136 3.21 -20.00 -8.43
CA GLU A 136 2.00 -19.37 -7.87
C GLU A 136 0.99 -19.10 -8.99
N SER A 137 -0.23 -19.63 -8.85
CA SER A 137 -1.32 -19.36 -9.78
C SER A 137 -2.05 -18.05 -9.47
N VAL A 138 -2.88 -17.58 -10.40
CA VAL A 138 -3.71 -16.38 -10.19
C VAL A 138 -4.66 -16.57 -9.02
N GLU A 139 -5.23 -17.76 -8.86
CA GLU A 139 -6.17 -18.11 -7.79
C GLU A 139 -5.49 -18.11 -6.41
N SER A 140 -4.27 -18.66 -6.33
CA SER A 140 -3.46 -18.61 -5.10
C SER A 140 -3.13 -17.17 -4.71
N PHE A 141 -2.72 -16.36 -5.68
CA PHE A 141 -2.45 -14.94 -5.45
C PHE A 141 -3.73 -14.18 -5.02
N ALA A 142 -4.85 -14.44 -5.69
CA ALA A 142 -6.15 -13.82 -5.39
C ALA A 142 -6.62 -14.09 -3.96
N ALA A 143 -6.48 -15.33 -3.49
CA ALA A 143 -6.80 -15.70 -2.11
C ALA A 143 -5.92 -14.94 -1.09
N GLY A 144 -4.63 -14.78 -1.40
CA GLY A 144 -3.71 -13.97 -0.59
C GLY A 144 -4.06 -12.47 -0.59
N PHE A 145 -4.46 -11.94 -1.74
CA PHE A 145 -4.91 -10.57 -1.90
C PHE A 145 -6.19 -10.31 -1.09
N ASP A 146 -7.20 -11.16 -1.24
CA ASP A 146 -8.46 -11.04 -0.51
C ASP A 146 -8.22 -11.12 1.00
N ARG A 147 -7.39 -12.06 1.47
CA ARG A 147 -6.98 -12.11 2.88
C ARG A 147 -6.38 -10.79 3.35
N LEU A 148 -5.53 -10.16 2.54
CA LEU A 148 -4.90 -8.89 2.90
C LEU A 148 -5.88 -7.71 2.91
N VAL A 149 -6.83 -7.65 1.97
CA VAL A 149 -7.90 -6.64 1.97
C VAL A 149 -8.71 -6.71 3.27
N HIS A 150 -9.01 -7.93 3.75
CA HIS A 150 -9.73 -8.11 5.02
C HIS A 150 -8.92 -7.71 6.26
N LEU A 151 -7.58 -7.76 6.20
CA LEU A 151 -6.70 -7.21 7.25
C LEU A 151 -6.63 -5.67 7.22
N ALA A 152 -7.25 -5.04 6.21
CA ALA A 152 -7.45 -3.61 6.08
C ALA A 152 -6.19 -2.74 6.32
N PRO A 153 -5.01 -3.07 5.74
CA PRO A 153 -3.90 -2.12 5.73
C PRO A 153 -4.30 -0.86 4.97
N HIS A 154 -3.61 0.25 5.22
CA HIS A 154 -3.92 1.52 4.56
C HIS A 154 -3.57 1.46 3.06
N GLU A 155 -2.50 0.75 2.70
CA GLU A 155 -2.10 0.51 1.32
C GLU A 155 -1.64 -0.93 1.11
N ILE A 156 -2.00 -1.49 -0.04
CA ILE A 156 -1.49 -2.79 -0.52
C ILE A 156 -0.60 -2.52 -1.73
N GLN A 157 0.71 -2.75 -1.60
CA GLN A 157 1.61 -2.70 -2.75
C GLN A 157 1.43 -3.99 -3.56
N PHE A 158 0.70 -3.89 -4.67
CA PHE A 158 0.67 -4.96 -5.66
C PHE A 158 1.90 -4.84 -6.55
N GLY A 159 2.91 -5.68 -6.32
CA GLY A 159 4.11 -5.80 -7.16
C GLY A 159 3.96 -6.87 -8.25
N ILE A 160 4.53 -6.60 -9.43
CA ILE A 160 4.82 -7.63 -10.43
C ILE A 160 6.29 -8.02 -10.25
N LEU A 161 6.58 -9.32 -10.14
CA LEU A 161 7.95 -9.81 -9.92
C LEU A 161 8.91 -9.21 -10.95
N LYS A 162 10.07 -8.75 -10.49
CA LYS A 162 11.16 -8.25 -11.33
C LYS A 162 12.42 -9.07 -11.13
N ARG A 163 13.16 -9.32 -12.20
CA ARG A 163 14.47 -9.96 -12.14
C ARG A 163 15.55 -8.90 -11.97
N LEU A 164 16.01 -8.72 -10.74
CA LEU A 164 17.20 -7.92 -10.46
C LEU A 164 18.45 -8.77 -10.67
N ARG A 165 19.52 -8.16 -11.19
CA ARG A 165 20.80 -8.83 -11.39
C ARG A 165 21.32 -9.35 -10.03
N GLY A 166 21.72 -10.63 -9.99
CA GLY A 166 22.22 -11.28 -8.78
C GLY A 166 21.14 -11.77 -7.80
N ALA A 167 19.85 -11.52 -8.05
CA ALA A 167 18.79 -12.03 -7.19
C ALA A 167 18.63 -13.55 -7.32
N PRO A 168 18.45 -14.30 -6.20
CA PRO A 168 18.32 -15.76 -6.23
C PRO A 168 17.14 -16.28 -7.07
N ILE A 169 16.16 -15.42 -7.39
CA ILE A 169 15.00 -15.77 -8.21
C ILE A 169 15.37 -16.40 -9.57
N ALA A 170 16.55 -16.04 -10.12
CA ALA A 170 17.03 -16.57 -11.40
C ALA A 170 17.22 -18.11 -11.41
N ARG A 171 17.43 -18.73 -10.23
CA ARG A 171 17.58 -20.20 -10.13
C ARG A 171 16.32 -20.98 -10.50
N HIS A 172 15.16 -20.31 -10.50
CA HIS A 172 13.86 -20.91 -10.81
C HIS A 172 13.43 -20.69 -12.26
N THR A 173 14.25 -20.05 -13.10
CA THR A 173 13.85 -19.64 -14.44
C THR A 173 13.43 -20.80 -15.33
N THR A 174 14.22 -21.88 -15.38
CA THR A 174 13.91 -23.04 -16.23
C THR A 174 12.74 -23.84 -15.66
N ASP A 175 12.84 -24.24 -14.38
CA ASP A 175 11.91 -25.18 -13.75
C ASP A 175 10.47 -24.67 -13.65
N PHE A 176 10.29 -23.35 -13.58
CA PHE A 176 8.97 -22.70 -13.49
C PHE A 176 8.64 -21.83 -14.71
N GLY A 177 9.40 -21.99 -15.80
CA GLY A 177 9.17 -21.29 -17.06
C GLY A 177 9.11 -19.77 -16.92
N LEU A 178 9.94 -19.15 -16.07
CA LEU A 178 9.88 -17.71 -15.79
C LEU A 178 10.40 -16.92 -17.00
N ARG A 179 9.51 -16.19 -17.67
CA ARG A 179 9.83 -15.36 -18.84
C ARG A 179 9.83 -13.90 -18.42
N PHE A 180 11.01 -13.27 -18.41
CA PHE A 180 11.16 -11.86 -18.04
C PHE A 180 11.30 -10.96 -19.25
N ASN A 181 10.92 -9.69 -19.10
CA ASN A 181 11.23 -8.65 -20.06
C ASN A 181 12.76 -8.53 -20.21
N PRO A 182 13.32 -8.57 -21.43
CA PRO A 182 14.74 -8.35 -21.64
C PRO A 182 15.19 -6.93 -21.27
N ASP A 183 14.28 -5.96 -21.30
CA ASP A 183 14.56 -4.56 -20.99
C ASP A 183 14.12 -4.17 -19.57
N PRO A 184 14.78 -3.16 -18.96
CA PRO A 184 14.31 -2.56 -17.71
C PRO A 184 12.82 -2.17 -17.80
N PRO A 185 12.00 -2.45 -16.76
CA PRO A 185 12.40 -2.82 -15.40
C PRO A 185 12.51 -4.34 -15.16
N TYR A 186 12.69 -5.16 -16.20
CA TYR A 186 12.87 -6.62 -16.12
C TYR A 186 11.73 -7.35 -15.39
N ASN A 187 10.49 -6.88 -15.58
CA ASN A 187 9.31 -7.50 -15.00
C ASN A 187 9.03 -8.87 -15.62
N ILE A 188 8.44 -9.77 -14.85
CA ILE A 188 7.95 -11.04 -15.34
C ILE A 188 6.83 -10.78 -16.36
N LEU A 189 6.88 -11.53 -17.46
CA LEU A 189 5.91 -11.50 -18.55
C LEU A 189 4.99 -12.72 -18.49
N ALA A 190 5.51 -13.88 -18.08
CA ALA A 190 4.73 -15.11 -17.86
C ALA A 190 5.53 -16.11 -17.00
N THR A 191 4.82 -17.07 -16.43
CA THR A 191 5.36 -18.28 -15.80
C THR A 191 4.70 -19.51 -16.43
N ASP A 192 5.03 -20.71 -15.98
CA ASP A 192 4.28 -21.94 -16.31
C ASP A 192 2.85 -21.94 -15.73
N ALA A 193 2.64 -21.30 -14.59
CA ALA A 193 1.36 -21.20 -13.89
C ALA A 193 0.50 -19.99 -14.31
N VAL A 194 1.10 -18.95 -14.89
CA VAL A 194 0.41 -17.72 -15.29
C VAL A 194 0.90 -17.30 -16.67
N ASP A 195 0.03 -17.42 -17.67
CA ASP A 195 0.35 -17.04 -19.04
C ASP A 195 0.54 -15.52 -19.21
N PHE A 196 0.99 -15.13 -20.40
CA PHE A 196 1.25 -13.73 -20.72
C PHE A 196 -0.01 -12.85 -20.61
N GLN A 197 -1.16 -13.32 -21.09
CA GLN A 197 -2.37 -12.52 -21.10
C GLN A 197 -2.86 -12.26 -19.66
N ALA A 198 -2.86 -13.29 -18.82
CA ALA A 198 -3.17 -13.19 -17.40
C ALA A 198 -2.19 -12.27 -16.68
N MET A 199 -0.89 -12.38 -16.93
CA MET A 199 0.12 -11.50 -16.32
C MET A 199 -0.07 -10.03 -16.71
N GLN A 200 -0.51 -9.76 -17.94
CA GLN A 200 -0.84 -8.39 -18.37
C GLN A 200 -2.11 -7.87 -17.70
N ARG A 201 -3.11 -8.73 -17.43
CA ARG A 201 -4.28 -8.37 -16.62
C ARG A 201 -3.86 -7.99 -15.19
N LEU A 202 -2.99 -8.78 -14.55
CA LEU A 202 -2.45 -8.47 -13.22
C LEU A 202 -1.61 -7.18 -13.21
N SER A 203 -0.86 -6.93 -14.27
CA SER A 203 -0.07 -5.69 -14.42
C SER A 203 -0.96 -4.45 -14.52
N ARG A 204 -2.11 -4.55 -15.21
CA ARG A 204 -3.11 -3.48 -15.24
C ARG A 204 -3.82 -3.33 -13.90
N PHE A 205 -4.21 -4.43 -13.27
CA PHE A 205 -4.75 -4.45 -11.92
C PHE A 205 -3.87 -3.65 -10.96
N SER A 206 -2.57 -3.96 -10.91
CA SER A 206 -1.59 -3.29 -10.05
C SER A 206 -1.61 -1.76 -10.22
N ARG A 207 -1.61 -1.29 -11.46
CA ARG A 207 -1.64 0.15 -11.78
C ARG A 207 -2.94 0.82 -11.36
N TYR A 208 -4.07 0.19 -11.66
CA TYR A 208 -5.36 0.75 -11.30
C TYR A 208 -5.61 0.72 -9.80
N TRP A 209 -5.12 -0.32 -9.12
CA TRP A 209 -5.14 -0.42 -7.66
C TRP A 209 -4.41 0.75 -7.01
N ASP A 210 -3.25 1.13 -7.56
CA ASP A 210 -2.46 2.25 -7.05
C ASP A 210 -3.20 3.61 -7.15
N ILE A 211 -3.86 3.87 -8.29
CA ILE A 211 -4.54 5.15 -8.54
C ILE A 211 -5.96 5.22 -7.97
N VAL A 212 -6.59 4.08 -7.67
CA VAL A 212 -7.92 4.01 -7.06
C VAL A 212 -7.78 3.71 -5.57
N ALA A 213 -7.47 2.46 -5.21
CA ALA A 213 -7.47 2.00 -3.82
C ALA A 213 -6.38 2.67 -2.96
N ASN A 214 -5.10 2.53 -3.34
CA ASN A 214 -4.01 3.10 -2.53
C ASN A 214 -3.96 4.63 -2.58
N SER A 215 -4.71 5.28 -3.48
CA SER A 215 -4.70 6.75 -3.60
C SER A 215 -5.22 7.45 -2.35
N GLY A 216 -6.04 6.77 -1.54
CA GLY A 216 -6.79 7.33 -0.40
C GLY A 216 -7.93 8.26 -0.83
N ARG A 217 -8.30 8.28 -2.11
CA ARG A 217 -9.31 9.20 -2.65
C ARG A 217 -10.72 8.64 -2.70
N TYR A 218 -10.87 7.33 -2.51
CA TYR A 218 -12.12 6.61 -2.73
C TYR A 218 -12.55 5.82 -1.50
N SER A 219 -12.38 6.34 -0.28
CA SER A 219 -12.58 5.55 0.94
C SER A 219 -14.01 5.03 1.09
N ARG A 220 -15.03 5.80 0.66
CA ARG A 220 -16.43 5.38 0.70
C ARG A 220 -16.83 4.54 -0.51
N THR A 221 -16.23 4.84 -1.66
CA THR A 221 -16.56 4.16 -2.92
C THR A 221 -15.87 2.80 -3.04
N LEU A 222 -14.65 2.66 -2.52
CA LEU A 222 -13.85 1.44 -2.64
C LEU A 222 -14.58 0.20 -2.09
N PRO A 223 -15.24 0.21 -0.91
CA PRO A 223 -16.03 -0.92 -0.45
C PRO A 223 -17.14 -1.35 -1.43
N LEU A 224 -17.80 -0.40 -2.10
CA LEU A 224 -18.82 -0.70 -3.13
C LEU A 224 -18.20 -1.42 -4.33
N LEU A 225 -17.00 -0.98 -4.73
CA LEU A 225 -16.23 -1.58 -5.81
C LEU A 225 -15.75 -2.99 -5.46
N LEU A 226 -15.25 -3.20 -4.23
CA LEU A 226 -14.64 -4.48 -3.82
C LEU A 226 -15.67 -5.57 -3.48
N GLY A 227 -16.76 -5.24 -2.80
CA GLY A 227 -17.78 -6.22 -2.40
C GLY A 227 -17.22 -7.43 -1.64
N ALA A 228 -17.84 -8.60 -1.81
CA ALA A 228 -17.48 -9.84 -1.09
C ALA A 228 -16.24 -10.56 -1.67
N SER A 229 -15.85 -10.25 -2.91
CA SER A 229 -14.71 -10.87 -3.62
C SER A 229 -13.78 -9.78 -4.15
N PRO A 230 -12.98 -9.12 -3.29
CA PRO A 230 -12.22 -7.92 -3.64
C PRO A 230 -11.35 -8.06 -4.89
N PHE A 231 -10.57 -9.13 -4.99
CA PHE A 231 -9.69 -9.37 -6.13
C PHE A 231 -10.48 -9.54 -7.42
N ALA A 232 -11.48 -10.43 -7.43
CA ALA A 232 -12.27 -10.71 -8.62
C ALA A 232 -13.01 -9.47 -9.12
N ASN A 233 -13.64 -8.73 -8.19
CA ASN A 233 -14.40 -7.52 -8.52
C ASN A 233 -13.49 -6.39 -9.01
N PHE A 234 -12.34 -6.19 -8.38
CA PHE A 234 -11.39 -5.18 -8.85
C PHE A 234 -10.70 -5.56 -10.16
N LEU A 235 -10.46 -6.86 -10.41
CA LEU A 235 -9.95 -7.33 -11.70
C LEU A 235 -10.95 -7.11 -12.83
N ALA A 236 -12.24 -7.36 -12.58
CA ALA A 236 -13.30 -7.05 -13.54
C ALA A 236 -13.37 -5.54 -13.85
N PHE A 237 -13.27 -4.69 -12.83
CA PHE A 237 -13.15 -3.24 -13.01
C PHE A 237 -11.91 -2.85 -13.82
N ALA A 238 -10.75 -3.44 -13.52
CA ALA A 238 -9.50 -3.18 -14.22
C ALA A 238 -9.60 -3.54 -15.71
N ASP A 239 -10.21 -4.68 -16.04
CA ASP A 239 -10.40 -5.10 -17.43
C ASP A 239 -11.40 -4.20 -18.15
N TRP A 240 -12.52 -3.84 -17.52
CA TRP A 240 -13.51 -2.90 -18.07
C TRP A 240 -12.90 -1.52 -18.33
N LEU A 241 -12.17 -0.97 -17.35
CA LEU A 241 -11.55 0.35 -17.45
C LEU A 241 -10.54 0.40 -18.60
N TYR A 242 -9.79 -0.68 -18.81
CA TYR A 242 -8.86 -0.76 -19.93
C TYR A 242 -9.59 -0.90 -21.27
N ALA A 243 -10.66 -1.69 -21.34
CA ALA A 243 -11.48 -1.82 -22.55
C ALA A 243 -12.09 -0.48 -22.97
N GLU A 244 -12.57 0.31 -22.01
CA GLU A 244 -13.20 1.62 -22.25
C GLU A 244 -12.19 2.71 -22.63
N THR A 245 -10.97 2.65 -22.06
CA THR A 245 -10.03 3.78 -22.17
C THR A 245 -8.80 3.51 -23.04
N GLY A 246 -8.42 2.25 -23.22
CA GLY A 246 -7.12 1.86 -23.78
C GLY A 246 -5.91 2.36 -22.98
N GLN A 247 -6.11 2.90 -21.77
CA GLN A 247 -5.11 3.65 -21.02
C GLN A 247 -4.85 3.04 -19.66
N THR A 248 -3.57 2.86 -19.32
CA THR A 248 -3.12 2.37 -17.99
C THR A 248 -2.57 3.47 -17.08
N HIS A 249 -2.56 4.71 -17.56
CA HIS A 249 -2.04 5.91 -16.91
C HIS A 249 -2.69 7.14 -17.56
N ALA A 250 -2.36 8.34 -17.08
CA ALA A 250 -2.88 9.61 -17.61
C ALA A 250 -4.42 9.75 -17.56
N LEU A 251 -5.07 9.05 -16.62
CA LEU A 251 -6.49 9.24 -16.31
C LEU A 251 -6.62 10.42 -15.35
N ALA A 252 -7.09 11.56 -15.85
CA ALA A 252 -7.39 12.73 -15.03
C ALA A 252 -8.39 12.35 -13.92
N GLN A 253 -8.24 12.94 -12.73
CA GLN A 253 -9.02 12.54 -11.54
C GLN A 253 -10.53 12.62 -11.77
N GLU A 254 -11.02 13.71 -12.36
CA GLU A 254 -12.44 13.87 -12.68
C GLU A 254 -12.95 12.79 -13.63
N ARG A 255 -12.19 12.51 -14.71
CA ARG A 255 -12.52 11.43 -15.65
C ARG A 255 -12.58 10.07 -14.95
N LEU A 256 -11.63 9.81 -14.04
CA LEU A 256 -11.62 8.55 -13.28
C LEU A 256 -12.85 8.44 -12.37
N VAL A 257 -13.30 9.54 -11.73
CA VAL A 257 -14.54 9.58 -10.94
C VAL A 257 -15.76 9.20 -11.81
N HIS A 258 -15.88 9.76 -13.02
CA HIS A 258 -16.98 9.39 -13.93
C HIS A 258 -16.89 7.95 -14.43
N LEU A 259 -15.69 7.43 -14.66
CA LEU A 259 -15.49 6.04 -15.08
C LEU A 259 -15.85 5.05 -13.95
N VAL A 260 -15.46 5.34 -12.71
CA VAL A 260 -15.85 4.53 -11.55
C VAL A 260 -17.37 4.59 -11.35
N HIS A 261 -17.98 5.76 -11.51
CA HIS A 261 -19.44 5.91 -11.46
C HIS A 261 -20.13 5.03 -12.53
N ALA A 262 -19.70 5.14 -13.78
CA ALA A 262 -20.25 4.38 -14.89
C ALA A 262 -20.14 2.87 -14.65
N TYR A 263 -18.98 2.39 -14.19
CA TYR A 263 -18.79 0.97 -13.85
C TYR A 263 -19.74 0.51 -12.74
N LEU A 264 -19.86 1.28 -11.66
CA LEU A 264 -20.73 0.93 -10.53
C LEU A 264 -22.22 0.86 -10.95
N CYS A 265 -22.67 1.77 -11.81
CA CYS A 265 -24.06 1.79 -12.26
C CYS A 265 -24.35 0.75 -13.36
N LEU A 266 -23.52 0.70 -14.39
CA LEU A 266 -23.78 -0.09 -15.59
C LEU A 266 -23.40 -1.57 -15.42
N GLU A 267 -22.21 -1.84 -14.86
CA GLU A 267 -21.70 -3.21 -14.74
C GLU A 267 -22.08 -3.87 -13.42
N ARG A 268 -22.17 -3.06 -12.34
CA ARG A 268 -22.50 -3.57 -11.00
C ARG A 268 -23.96 -3.37 -10.61
N GLY A 269 -24.72 -2.63 -11.41
CA GLY A 269 -26.16 -2.42 -11.18
C GLY A 269 -26.48 -1.66 -9.91
N LEU A 270 -25.54 -0.87 -9.35
CA LEU A 270 -25.83 -0.06 -8.18
C LEU A 270 -26.79 1.08 -8.55
N PRO A 271 -27.74 1.45 -7.67
CA PRO A 271 -28.55 2.63 -7.85
C PRO A 271 -27.68 3.88 -8.01
N GLU A 272 -27.99 4.71 -9.02
CA GLU A 272 -27.22 5.92 -9.33
C GLU A 272 -27.11 6.86 -8.12
N ALA A 273 -28.17 7.00 -7.33
CA ALA A 273 -28.15 7.78 -6.10
C ALA A 273 -27.11 7.29 -5.09
N GLN A 274 -26.93 5.97 -4.96
CA GLN A 274 -25.97 5.38 -4.03
C GLN A 274 -24.52 5.57 -4.52
N ALA A 275 -24.24 5.21 -5.78
CA ALA A 275 -22.92 5.34 -6.36
C ALA A 275 -22.48 6.82 -6.46
N GLY A 276 -23.39 7.69 -6.91
CA GLY A 276 -23.18 9.13 -7.02
C GLY A 276 -22.90 9.78 -5.67
N ALA A 277 -23.66 9.45 -4.63
CA ALA A 277 -23.44 10.01 -3.29
C ALA A 277 -22.06 9.65 -2.71
N ALA A 278 -21.64 8.38 -2.82
CA ALA A 278 -20.33 7.93 -2.34
C ALA A 278 -19.17 8.62 -3.08
N LEU A 279 -19.24 8.64 -4.41
CA LEU A 279 -18.20 9.27 -5.24
C LEU A 279 -18.14 10.78 -5.07
N LEU A 280 -19.28 11.45 -4.93
CA LEU A 280 -19.31 12.88 -4.68
C LEU A 280 -18.66 13.22 -3.34
N ALA A 281 -19.01 12.50 -2.28
CA ALA A 281 -18.42 12.68 -0.96
C ALA A 281 -16.89 12.48 -0.99
N ASP A 282 -16.43 11.43 -1.67
CA ASP A 282 -15.01 11.13 -1.86
C ASP A 282 -14.27 12.22 -2.68
N TYR A 283 -14.88 12.65 -3.78
CA TYR A 283 -14.32 13.68 -4.64
C TYR A 283 -14.19 15.02 -3.91
N ARG A 284 -15.19 15.41 -3.12
CA ARG A 284 -15.18 16.65 -2.33
C ARG A 284 -14.20 16.57 -1.16
N ALA A 285 -14.16 15.44 -0.45
CA ALA A 285 -13.22 15.23 0.66
C ALA A 285 -11.76 15.38 0.23
N THR A 286 -11.45 15.00 -1.03
CA THR A 286 -10.09 15.12 -1.58
C THR A 286 -9.83 16.41 -2.35
N GLY A 287 -10.72 17.41 -2.21
CA GLY A 287 -10.53 18.76 -2.75
C GLY A 287 -10.96 18.94 -4.20
N GLY A 288 -11.69 17.98 -4.78
CA GLY A 288 -12.31 18.09 -6.11
C GLY A 288 -13.35 19.21 -6.17
N ARG A 289 -13.30 20.03 -7.23
CA ARG A 289 -14.09 21.29 -7.32
C ARG A 289 -15.03 21.38 -8.50
N SER A 290 -14.76 20.62 -9.56
CA SER A 290 -15.63 20.59 -10.73
C SER A 290 -16.95 19.93 -10.39
N ARG A 291 -17.97 20.30 -11.15
CA ARG A 291 -19.29 19.69 -11.08
C ARG A 291 -19.26 18.37 -11.84
N LEU A 292 -19.59 17.29 -11.17
CA LEU A 292 -19.75 15.97 -11.78
C LEU A 292 -21.12 15.86 -12.43
N ARG A 293 -21.23 15.03 -13.47
CA ARG A 293 -22.45 14.90 -14.30
C ARG A 293 -23.66 14.33 -13.53
N PHE A 294 -23.41 13.59 -12.46
CA PHE A 294 -24.42 12.97 -11.61
C PHE A 294 -24.75 13.81 -10.37
N GLU A 295 -24.27 15.05 -10.29
CA GLU A 295 -24.64 15.99 -9.21
C GLU A 295 -25.96 16.70 -9.51
N ALA A 296 -26.91 16.63 -8.57
CA ALA A 296 -28.11 17.48 -8.56
C ALA A 296 -27.74 18.97 -8.51
N ASP A 297 -28.60 19.85 -9.03
CA ASP A 297 -28.32 21.28 -9.27
C ASP A 297 -28.00 22.12 -8.02
N GLU A 298 -28.28 21.63 -6.80
CA GLU A 298 -28.29 22.45 -5.58
C GLU A 298 -27.10 22.25 -4.60
N GLY A 299 -25.95 21.78 -5.09
CA GLY A 299 -24.78 21.56 -4.22
C GLY A 299 -24.05 22.86 -3.81
N GLU A 300 -24.00 23.14 -2.50
CA GLU A 300 -23.25 24.27 -1.93
C GLU A 300 -21.73 24.08 -2.10
N ARG A 301 -21.04 25.10 -2.61
CA ARG A 301 -19.59 25.04 -2.90
C ARG A 301 -18.78 25.32 -1.64
N ILE A 302 -18.18 24.30 -1.05
CA ILE A 302 -17.32 24.46 0.13
C ILE A 302 -16.01 25.16 -0.25
N ALA A 303 -15.69 26.24 0.48
CA ALA A 303 -14.48 27.03 0.30
C ALA A 303 -13.21 26.27 0.76
N PRO A 304 -12.03 26.55 0.16
CA PRO A 304 -10.81 25.78 0.41
C PRO A 304 -10.28 25.95 1.84
N ARG A 305 -9.88 24.85 2.49
CA ARG A 305 -8.86 24.90 3.56
C ARG A 305 -7.48 24.88 2.92
N LYS A 306 -6.64 25.88 3.22
CA LYS A 306 -5.21 25.79 2.95
C LYS A 306 -4.65 24.60 3.74
N ALA A 307 -4.08 23.62 3.05
CA ALA A 307 -3.31 22.58 3.71
C ALA A 307 -2.08 23.22 4.35
N ALA A 308 -1.96 23.09 5.67
CA ALA A 308 -0.73 23.46 6.36
C ALA A 308 0.42 22.56 5.84
N ARG A 309 1.65 23.07 5.81
CA ARG A 309 2.82 22.22 5.63
C ARG A 309 2.85 21.23 6.81
N ARG A 310 2.69 19.94 6.50
CA ARG A 310 2.76 18.83 7.47
C ARG A 310 3.97 17.97 7.14
N ALA A 311 4.58 17.38 8.16
CA ALA A 311 5.63 16.38 7.94
C ALA A 311 5.10 15.09 7.31
N THR A 312 3.85 14.75 7.62
CA THR A 312 3.12 13.64 6.99
C THR A 312 3.02 13.85 5.48
N PRO A 313 3.47 12.89 4.64
CA PRO A 313 3.35 13.04 3.20
C PRO A 313 1.88 13.06 2.77
N ALA A 314 1.60 13.75 1.66
CA ALA A 314 0.24 14.05 1.23
C ALA A 314 -0.63 12.81 0.94
N ARG A 315 -0.02 11.66 0.62
CA ARG A 315 -0.74 10.39 0.41
C ARG A 315 -1.23 9.82 1.74
N GLN A 316 -0.32 9.68 2.70
CA GLN A 316 -0.62 9.23 4.06
C GLN A 316 -1.65 10.14 4.72
N ALA A 317 -1.54 11.46 4.52
CA ALA A 317 -2.49 12.43 5.06
C ALA A 317 -3.93 12.20 4.58
N ARG A 318 -4.15 11.72 3.34
CA ARG A 318 -5.50 11.42 2.84
C ARG A 318 -6.15 10.26 3.60
N HIS A 319 -5.38 9.24 3.94
CA HIS A 319 -5.86 8.11 4.75
C HIS A 319 -6.17 8.47 6.21
N LEU A 320 -5.71 9.64 6.69
CA LEU A 320 -6.07 10.14 8.02
C LEU A 320 -7.41 10.88 8.04
N GLU A 321 -7.81 11.44 6.90
CA GLU A 321 -8.99 12.30 6.75
C GLU A 321 -10.20 11.52 6.21
N SER A 322 -10.01 10.24 5.89
CA SER A 322 -10.90 9.38 5.10
C SER A 322 -11.76 8.41 5.90
#